data_AF-A0A1B8S9M1-F1
#
_entry.id   AF-A0A1B8S9M1-F1
#
_cell.length_a   1.000
_cell.length_b   1.000
_cell.length_c   1.000
_cell.angle_alpha   90.00
_cell.angle_beta   90.00
_cell.angle_gamma   90.00
#
_symmetry.space_group_name_H-M   'P 1'
#
loop_
_entity.id
_entity.type
_entity.pdbx_description
1 polymer ?
#
loop_
_entity_poly.entity_id
_entity_poly.type
_entity_poly.pdbx_seq_one_letter_code
_entity_poly.pdbx_strand_id
1 'polypeptide(L)' 'MIAAARNMMPKAILQRHAFANGSVDYDVNVDCGGIDLDFCDDDAALRALGGVLVQAGDALAAARRRNRK' A
#
# COMPACT_ATOMS: atom_id res chain seq x y z
N MET A 1 20.79 -23.56 -4.80
CA MET A 1 19.89 -22.76 -5.67
C MET A 1 19.17 -21.74 -4.80
N ILE A 2 19.52 -20.46 -4.87
CA ILE A 2 18.67 -19.39 -4.28
C ILE A 2 18.71 -18.21 -5.25
N ALA A 3 17.76 -18.18 -6.17
CA ALA A 3 17.53 -17.08 -7.10
C ALA A 3 16.03 -16.78 -7.10
N ALA A 4 15.52 -16.15 -6.03
CA ALA A 4 14.11 -15.75 -5.95
C ALA A 4 13.85 -14.45 -5.15
N ALA A 5 14.87 -13.73 -4.69
CA ALA A 5 14.68 -12.58 -3.79
C ALA A 5 14.93 -11.21 -4.45
N ARG A 6 14.99 -11.11 -5.79
CA ARG A 6 15.66 -9.99 -6.45
C ARG A 6 14.77 -8.94 -7.12
N ASN A 7 13.44 -8.94 -6.92
CA ASN A 7 12.56 -8.00 -7.63
C ASN A 7 11.21 -7.71 -6.94
N MET A 8 11.13 -7.70 -5.61
CA MET A 8 9.89 -7.36 -4.91
C MET A 8 9.89 -5.88 -4.55
N MET A 9 9.34 -5.05 -5.45
CA MET A 9 9.12 -3.61 -5.21
C MET A 9 7.94 -3.40 -4.23
N PRO A 10 7.98 -2.37 -3.37
CA PRO A 10 6.84 -2.01 -2.55
C PRO A 10 5.59 -1.76 -3.40
N LYS A 11 4.44 -2.23 -2.93
CA LYS A 11 3.14 -1.98 -3.57
C LYS A 11 2.06 -1.77 -2.53
N ALA A 12 1.11 -0.90 -2.84
CA ALA A 12 -0.09 -0.71 -2.06
C ALA A 12 -1.31 -1.11 -2.89
N ILE A 13 -2.22 -1.84 -2.27
CA ILE A 13 -3.47 -2.30 -2.89
C ILE A 13 -4.62 -1.69 -2.10
N LEU A 14 -5.41 -0.86 -2.78
CA LEU A 14 -6.66 -0.33 -2.22
C LEU A 14 -7.77 -1.37 -2.42
N GLN A 15 -8.33 -1.84 -1.32
CA GLN A 15 -9.45 -2.78 -1.32
C GLN A 15 -10.74 -2.04 -0.91
N ARG A 16 -11.84 -2.31 -1.64
CA ARG A 16 -13.16 -1.75 -1.36
C ARG A 16 -14.05 -2.84 -0.78
N HIS A 17 -14.68 -2.56 0.35
CA HIS A 17 -15.60 -3.45 1.03
C HIS A 17 -17.00 -2.82 1.03
N ALA A 18 -17.99 -3.50 0.47
CA ALA A 18 -19.38 -3.07 0.51
C ALA A 18 -20.17 -4.00 1.44
N PHE A 19 -20.98 -3.40 2.32
CA PHE A 19 -21.71 -4.12 3.35
C PHE A 19 -23.23 -4.11 3.07
N ALA A 20 -23.94 -5.05 3.69
CA ALA A 20 -25.38 -5.25 3.49
C ALA A 20 -26.24 -4.05 3.95
N ASN A 21 -25.74 -3.23 4.87
CA ASN A 21 -26.36 -1.97 5.30
C ASN A 21 -26.18 -0.82 4.30
N GLY A 22 -25.54 -1.07 3.15
CA GLY A 22 -25.23 -0.07 2.13
C GLY A 22 -23.96 0.77 2.43
N SER A 23 -23.28 0.56 3.56
CA SER A 23 -22.02 1.25 3.84
C SER A 23 -20.89 0.66 3.00
N VAL A 24 -19.89 1.48 2.73
CA VAL A 24 -18.71 1.10 1.94
C VAL A 24 -17.46 1.58 2.66
N ASP A 25 -16.60 0.64 3.04
CA ASP A 25 -15.29 0.91 3.60
C ASP A 25 -14.18 0.66 2.58
N TYR A 26 -13.04 1.29 2.83
CA TYR A 26 -11.84 1.14 2.02
C TYR A 26 -10.67 0.85 2.95
N ASP A 27 -9.88 -0.16 2.58
CA ASP A 27 -8.67 -0.57 3.28
C ASP A 27 -7.47 -0.51 2.32
N VAL A 28 -6.28 -0.29 2.87
CA VAL A 28 -5.02 -0.24 2.12
C VAL A 28 -4.09 -1.29 2.68
N ASN A 29 -3.81 -2.32 1.88
CA ASN A 29 -2.80 -3.30 2.22
C ASN A 29 -1.48 -2.95 1.51
N VAL A 30 -0.39 -2.87 2.27
CA VAL A 30 0.94 -2.52 1.76
C VAL A 30 1.84 -3.74 1.90
N ASP A 31 2.32 -4.21 0.75
CA ASP A 31 3.36 -5.22 0.69
C ASP A 31 4.69 -4.48 0.53
N CYS A 32 5.52 -4.55 1.57
CA CYS A 32 6.83 -3.92 1.60
C CYS A 32 7.87 -4.65 0.72
N GLY A 33 7.49 -5.70 0.00
CA GLY A 33 8.36 -6.39 -0.95
C GLY A 33 9.57 -7.07 -0.30
N GLY A 34 9.47 -7.42 0.98
CA GLY A 34 10.59 -7.99 1.74
C GLY A 34 11.60 -6.96 2.26
N ILE A 35 11.28 -5.67 2.23
CA ILE A 35 12.04 -4.64 2.96
C ILE A 35 11.91 -4.93 4.46
N ASP A 36 13.04 -5.22 5.10
CA ASP A 36 13.15 -5.37 6.54
C ASP A 36 13.42 -4.00 7.19
N LEU A 37 12.38 -3.41 7.76
CA LEU A 37 12.41 -2.06 8.33
C LEU A 37 13.33 -1.94 9.57
N ASP A 38 13.69 -3.06 10.20
CA ASP A 38 14.57 -3.06 11.37
C ASP A 38 16.07 -2.96 10.97
N PHE A 39 16.40 -3.23 9.69
CA PHE A 39 17.77 -3.27 9.15
C PHE A 39 17.94 -2.47 7.85
N CYS A 40 17.14 -1.42 7.65
CA CYS A 40 17.19 -0.62 6.44
C CYS A 40 18.34 0.41 6.44
N ASP A 41 19.52 0.00 5.96
CA ASP A 41 20.55 0.93 5.48
C ASP A 41 20.29 1.38 4.01
N ASP A 42 19.26 0.83 3.36
CA ASP A 42 18.90 1.13 1.97
C ASP A 42 17.87 2.26 1.88
N ASP A 43 18.39 3.50 1.92
CA ASP A 43 17.62 4.74 1.76
C ASP A 43 16.74 4.76 0.50
N ALA A 44 17.15 4.09 -0.58
CA ALA A 44 16.41 4.09 -1.83
C ALA A 44 15.14 3.23 -1.71
N ALA A 45 15.24 2.07 -1.05
CA ALA A 45 14.10 1.21 -0.76
C ALA A 45 13.09 1.88 0.19
N LEU A 46 13.58 2.55 1.24
CA LEU A 46 12.73 3.32 2.17
C LEU A 46 11.99 4.46 1.48
N ARG A 47 12.66 5.22 0.61
CA ARG A 47 12.01 6.28 -0.19
C ARG A 47 10.97 5.73 -1.14
N ALA A 48 11.24 4.59 -1.79
CA ALA A 48 10.27 3.92 -2.65
C ALA A 48 9.02 3.50 -1.86
N LEU A 49 9.19 2.89 -0.68
CA LEU A 49 8.10 2.53 0.20
C LEU A 49 7.28 3.75 0.66
N GLY A 50 7.95 4.83 1.07
CA GLY A 50 7.30 6.08 1.43
C GLY A 50 6.47 6.66 0.29
N GLY A 51 6.99 6.64 -0.94
CA GLY A 51 6.27 7.10 -2.13
C GLY A 51 5.01 6.28 -2.41
N VAL A 52 5.07 4.96 -2.23
CA VAL A 52 3.91 4.06 -2.36
C VAL A 52 2.85 4.34 -1.30
N LEU A 53 3.26 4.59 -0.05
CA LEU A 53 2.34 4.93 1.04
C LEU A 53 1.58 6.25 0.78
N VAL A 54 2.28 7.28 0.30
CA VAL A 54 1.65 8.57 -0.04
C VAL A 54 0.60 8.38 -1.16
N GLN A 55 0.96 7.69 -2.23
CA GLN A 55 0.03 7.41 -3.34
C GLN A 55 -1.22 6.63 -2.88
N ALA A 56 -1.03 5.68 -1.98
CA ALA A 56 -2.13 4.92 -1.41
C ALA A 56 -3.06 5.79 -0.53
N GLY A 57 -2.48 6.69 0.26
CA GLY A 57 -3.21 7.67 1.06
C GLY A 57 -4.07 8.59 0.20
N ASP A 58 -3.52 9.11 -0.90
CA ASP A 58 -4.25 9.96 -1.84
C ASP A 58 -5.40 9.21 -2.53
N ALA A 59 -5.16 7.96 -2.94
CA ALA A 59 -6.18 7.10 -3.54
C ALA A 59 -7.32 6.81 -2.54
N LEU A 60 -7.00 6.53 -1.27
CA LEU A 60 -7.96 6.32 -0.20
C LEU A 60 -8.79 7.59 0.08
N ALA A 61 -8.14 8.75 0.16
CA ALA A 61 -8.83 10.03 0.37
C ALA A 61 -9.77 10.36 -0.79
N ALA A 62 -9.34 10.12 -2.04
CA ALA A 62 -10.18 10.27 -3.22
C ALA A 62 -11.38 9.31 -3.22
N ALA A 63 -11.19 8.05 -2.83
CA ALA A 63 -12.26 7.06 -2.72
C ALA A 63 -13.30 7.45 -1.66
N ARG A 64 -12.86 7.89 -0.47
CA ARG A 64 -13.75 8.37 0.59
C ARG A 64 -14.57 9.58 0.18
N ARG A 65 -14.00 10.53 -0.58
CA ARG A 65 -14.73 11.69 -1.10
C ARG A 65 -15.86 11.31 -2.06
N ARG A 66 -15.70 10.24 -2.85
CA ARG A 66 -16.74 9.75 -3.78
C ARG A 66 -17.94 9.14 -3.06
N ASN A 67 -17.74 8.53 -1.89
CA ASN A 67 -18.83 7.96 -1.09
C ASN A 67 -19.51 8.97 -0.14
N ARG A 68 -19.01 10.20 -0.04
CA ARG A 68 -19.63 11.27 0.76
C ARG A 68 -20.68 12.09 -0.01
N LYS A 69 -20.93 11.76 -1.28
CA LYS A 69 -21.95 12.39 -2.13
C LYS A 69 -23.11 11.43 -2.33
#